data_AF-A0A9R1FBJ7-F1
#
_entry.id   AF-A0A9R1FBJ7-F1
#
_cell.length_a   1.000
_cell.length_b   1.000
_cell.length_c   1.000
_cell.angle_alpha   90.00
_cell.angle_beta   90.00
_cell.angle_gamma   90.00
#
_symmetry.space_group_name_H-M   'P 1'
#
loop_
_entity.id
_entity.type
_entity.pdbx_description
1 polymer ?
#
loop_
_entity_poly.entity_id
_entity_poly.type
_entity_poly.pdbx_seq_one_letter_code
_entity_poly.pdbx_strand_id
1 'polypeptide(L)'
;MPPVLLLVLAASLVALPSCQSLPVLAPVTKDPATSLYTIPFHDGASLVLDVAGPLVWSTCEGGQSPAEIPCSSPTCLLANAYPAPGCPAPSCGSDRHDKPCTAYPSNPVTGACAAGSLFHTRFAANTTDGNKPVSEVNVGVLAACAPSKLLASLPRGSTGVAGLAASGLALPAQVASAQKVANRFLLCLPTGGPGVAIFGGGPVPWPQFTQSMPYTPLVTKGGSPAHYISARFIEVGDTRVPVSEGALATGGVMLSTRLPYALLRPDVYRPLTLGNNLGGYSVPNVQLALDGGSDTWTMTGKNSMVDVKPGTACVVFVEMKGVEAGDGRAPAVILGGAQMEDFVLDIDMEKKRLGFSRLPHFTGCGGL
;
A
#
# COMPACT_ATOMS: atom_id res chain seq x y z
N MET A 1 -16.84 76.04 -7.51
CA MET A 1 -16.09 74.77 -7.65
C MET A 1 -17.08 73.64 -7.41
N PRO A 2 -17.40 72.79 -8.41
CA PRO A 2 -18.41 71.75 -8.30
C PRO A 2 -17.83 70.50 -7.62
N PRO A 3 -18.66 69.64 -6.98
CA PRO A 3 -18.18 68.42 -6.34
C PRO A 3 -17.94 67.32 -7.39
N VAL A 4 -16.78 66.68 -7.31
CA VAL A 4 -16.39 65.54 -8.15
C VAL A 4 -17.08 64.29 -7.61
N LEU A 5 -17.94 63.68 -8.42
CA LEU A 5 -18.61 62.41 -8.12
C LEU A 5 -17.65 61.26 -8.45
N LEU A 6 -17.17 60.55 -7.43
CA LEU A 6 -16.30 59.38 -7.60
C LEU A 6 -17.16 58.15 -7.92
N LEU A 7 -17.14 57.69 -9.18
CA LEU A 7 -17.71 56.40 -9.56
C LEU A 7 -16.80 55.26 -9.09
N VAL A 8 -17.26 54.47 -8.12
CA VAL A 8 -16.60 53.21 -7.72
C VAL A 8 -17.11 52.11 -8.66
N LEU A 9 -16.29 51.69 -9.62
CA LEU A 9 -16.54 50.47 -10.39
C LEU A 9 -16.30 49.25 -9.49
N ALA A 10 -17.37 48.56 -9.10
CA ALA A 10 -17.27 47.24 -8.48
C ALA A 10 -16.92 46.22 -9.56
N ALA A 11 -15.64 45.85 -9.65
CA ALA A 11 -15.20 44.73 -10.48
C ALA A 11 -15.67 43.42 -9.84
N SER A 12 -16.68 42.79 -10.44
CA SER A 12 -17.13 41.46 -10.08
C SER A 12 -16.06 40.45 -10.47
N LEU A 13 -15.29 39.95 -9.50
CA LEU A 13 -14.41 38.79 -9.68
C LEU A 13 -15.28 37.55 -9.91
N VAL A 14 -15.52 37.22 -11.17
CA VAL A 14 -16.05 35.91 -11.55
C VAL A 14 -14.94 34.90 -11.29
N ALA A 15 -15.08 34.10 -10.23
CA ALA A 15 -14.19 32.98 -9.99
C ALA A 15 -14.33 31.99 -11.17
N LEU A 16 -13.26 31.82 -11.93
CA LEU A 16 -13.15 30.71 -12.89
C LEU A 16 -13.36 29.40 -12.12
N PRO A 17 -14.08 28.41 -12.67
CA PRO A 17 -14.18 27.10 -12.05
C PRO A 17 -12.76 26.58 -11.82
N SER A 18 -12.40 26.33 -10.56
CA SER A 18 -11.11 25.73 -10.24
C SER A 18 -11.04 24.40 -10.97
N CYS A 19 -10.11 24.26 -11.92
CA CYS A 19 -9.72 22.95 -12.43
C CYS A 19 -9.07 22.18 -11.29
N GLN A 20 -9.88 21.61 -10.39
CA GLN A 20 -9.40 20.72 -9.35
C GLN A 20 -8.97 19.43 -10.04
N SER A 21 -7.69 19.12 -9.91
CA SER A 21 -7.13 17.81 -10.22
C SER A 21 -7.85 16.76 -9.38
N LEU A 22 -8.47 15.78 -10.04
CA LEU A 22 -9.22 14.73 -9.36
C LEU A 22 -8.29 13.54 -9.05
N PRO A 23 -8.43 12.91 -7.86
CA PRO A 23 -7.82 11.63 -7.57
C PRO A 23 -8.23 10.53 -8.56
N VAL A 24 -7.42 9.48 -8.64
CA VAL A 24 -7.61 8.33 -9.54
C VAL A 24 -8.12 7.13 -8.76
N LEU A 25 -9.25 6.58 -9.17
CA LEU A 25 -9.95 5.44 -8.61
C LEU A 25 -9.71 4.18 -9.44
N ALA A 26 -9.39 3.08 -8.77
CA ALA A 26 -9.38 1.74 -9.35
C ALA A 26 -10.07 0.73 -8.41
N PRO A 27 -10.84 -0.22 -8.97
CA PRO A 27 -11.39 -1.31 -8.18
C PRO A 27 -10.28 -2.28 -7.77
N VAL A 28 -10.35 -2.80 -6.54
CA VAL A 28 -9.42 -3.80 -6.02
C VAL A 28 -10.10 -5.16 -6.03
N THR A 29 -9.44 -6.17 -6.56
CA THR A 29 -9.95 -7.56 -6.55
C THR A 29 -9.03 -8.43 -5.71
N LYS A 30 -9.59 -9.21 -4.77
CA LYS A 30 -8.88 -10.28 -4.08
C LYS A 30 -8.93 -11.55 -4.93
N ASP A 31 -7.79 -12.06 -5.34
CA ASP A 31 -7.69 -13.29 -6.12
C ASP A 31 -7.91 -14.52 -5.21
N PRO A 32 -8.86 -15.40 -5.51
CA PRO A 32 -9.19 -16.53 -4.63
C PRO A 32 -8.10 -17.60 -4.56
N ALA A 33 -7.24 -17.72 -5.59
CA ALA A 33 -6.21 -18.76 -5.63
C ALA A 33 -4.95 -18.37 -4.85
N THR A 34 -4.58 -17.09 -4.86
CA THR A 34 -3.34 -16.58 -4.27
C THR A 34 -3.56 -15.71 -3.03
N SER A 35 -4.80 -15.26 -2.78
CA SER A 35 -5.15 -14.25 -1.76
C SER A 35 -4.46 -12.89 -1.94
N LEU A 36 -3.87 -12.63 -3.12
CA LEU A 36 -3.28 -11.35 -3.47
C LEU A 36 -4.35 -10.37 -3.98
N TYR A 37 -4.04 -9.08 -3.93
CA TYR A 37 -4.94 -8.03 -4.38
C TYR A 37 -4.43 -7.43 -5.68
N THR A 38 -5.33 -7.23 -6.65
CA THR A 38 -4.98 -6.66 -7.95
C THR A 38 -5.84 -5.45 -8.28
N ILE A 39 -5.27 -4.53 -9.07
CA ILE A 39 -6.02 -3.46 -9.75
C ILE A 39 -5.92 -3.65 -11.27
N PRO A 40 -6.95 -3.28 -12.04
CA PRO A 40 -6.84 -3.17 -13.50
C PRO A 40 -5.73 -2.19 -13.88
N PHE A 41 -5.06 -2.43 -15.00
CA PHE A 41 -3.96 -1.59 -15.47
C PHE A 41 -4.18 -1.01 -16.86
N HIS A 42 -4.14 -1.83 -17.91
CA HIS A 42 -4.55 -1.49 -19.28
C HIS A 42 -4.76 -2.78 -20.08
N ASP A 43 -5.50 -2.71 -21.18
CA ASP A 43 -5.66 -3.81 -22.15
C ASP A 43 -6.06 -5.17 -21.53
N GLY A 44 -6.89 -5.12 -20.47
CA GLY A 44 -7.35 -6.30 -19.73
C GLY A 44 -6.33 -6.90 -18.75
N ALA A 45 -5.12 -6.36 -18.67
CA ALA A 45 -4.09 -6.75 -17.72
C ALA A 45 -4.34 -6.16 -16.32
N SER A 46 -3.89 -6.86 -15.29
CA SER A 46 -3.91 -6.39 -13.90
C SER A 46 -2.51 -6.35 -13.29
N LEU A 47 -2.34 -5.53 -12.24
CA LEU A 47 -1.14 -5.48 -11.43
C LEU A 47 -1.46 -5.84 -9.98
N VAL A 48 -0.58 -6.64 -9.37
CA VAL A 48 -0.66 -6.97 -7.94
C VAL A 48 -0.26 -5.75 -7.11
N LEU A 49 -1.03 -5.43 -6.07
CA LEU A 49 -0.72 -4.37 -5.13
C LEU A 49 0.37 -4.83 -4.16
N ASP A 50 1.52 -4.16 -4.14
CA ASP A 50 2.57 -4.36 -3.13
C ASP A 50 2.83 -3.07 -2.35
N VAL A 51 2.25 -2.93 -1.16
CA VAL A 51 2.43 -1.74 -0.30
C VAL A 51 3.84 -1.55 0.23
N ALA A 52 4.72 -2.55 0.07
CA ALA A 52 6.14 -2.45 0.38
C ALA A 52 7.03 -2.46 -0.89
N GLY A 53 6.43 -2.46 -2.07
CA GLY A 53 7.10 -2.47 -3.37
C GLY A 53 7.50 -1.06 -3.83
N PRO A 54 8.77 -0.79 -4.18
CA PRO A 54 9.23 0.55 -4.57
C PRO A 54 9.00 0.92 -6.04
N LEU A 55 8.59 -0.05 -6.88
CA LEU A 55 8.50 0.09 -8.33
C LEU A 55 7.15 -0.39 -8.86
N VAL A 56 6.69 0.25 -9.94
CA VAL A 56 5.74 -0.35 -10.87
C VAL A 56 6.53 -1.19 -11.87
N TRP A 57 6.10 -2.43 -12.13
CA TRP A 57 6.71 -3.27 -13.16
C TRP A 57 5.66 -4.14 -13.83
N SER A 58 5.89 -4.45 -15.10
CA SER A 58 5.01 -5.29 -15.92
C SER A 58 5.81 -6.02 -17.00
N THR A 59 5.25 -7.09 -17.56
CA THR A 59 5.73 -7.62 -18.85
C THR A 59 5.50 -6.59 -19.94
N CYS A 60 6.44 -6.51 -20.88
CA CYS A 60 6.32 -5.65 -22.06
C CYS A 60 6.27 -6.51 -23.31
N GLU A 61 5.49 -6.07 -24.29
CA GLU A 61 5.49 -6.69 -25.60
C GLU A 61 6.73 -6.31 -26.40
N GLY A 62 7.11 -7.19 -27.34
CA GLY A 62 8.18 -6.93 -28.29
C GLY A 62 7.81 -5.75 -29.19
N GLY A 63 8.41 -4.59 -28.95
CA GLY A 63 8.09 -3.34 -29.65
C GLY A 63 8.00 -2.12 -28.74
N GLN A 64 7.93 -2.30 -27.41
CA GLN A 64 7.99 -1.18 -26.47
C GLN A 64 9.43 -0.68 -26.35
N SER A 65 9.68 0.54 -26.81
CA SER A 65 10.98 1.19 -26.71
C SER A 65 11.29 1.50 -25.24
N PRO A 66 12.50 1.15 -24.75
CA PRO A 66 13.00 1.63 -23.48
C PRO A 66 12.93 3.15 -23.39
N ALA A 67 12.64 3.67 -22.21
CA ALA A 67 12.74 5.10 -21.95
C ALA A 67 14.22 5.54 -22.05
N GLU A 68 14.46 6.69 -22.67
CA GLU A 68 15.79 7.29 -22.81
C GLU A 68 16.27 7.88 -21.48
N ILE A 69 16.55 7.00 -20.53
CA ILE A 69 16.94 7.35 -19.16
C ILE A 69 18.38 6.89 -18.95
N PRO A 70 19.36 7.80 -18.84
CA PRO A 70 20.73 7.43 -18.55
C PRO A 70 20.83 6.92 -17.10
N CYS A 71 21.78 6.04 -16.86
CA CYS A 71 21.98 5.41 -15.57
C CYS A 71 22.35 6.41 -14.46
N SER A 72 23.01 7.53 -14.79
CA SER A 72 23.31 8.60 -13.82
C SER A 72 22.13 9.54 -13.55
N SER A 73 20.98 9.36 -14.22
CA SER A 73 19.83 10.23 -13.99
C SER A 73 19.24 10.04 -12.58
N PRO A 74 18.66 11.10 -11.98
CA PRO A 74 17.92 10.98 -10.73
C PRO A 74 16.82 9.90 -10.77
N THR A 75 16.16 9.74 -11.91
CA THR A 75 15.14 8.71 -12.12
C THR A 75 15.71 7.30 -12.00
N CYS A 76 16.89 7.05 -12.58
CA CYS A 76 17.53 5.73 -12.46
C CYS A 76 18.06 5.46 -11.05
N LEU A 77 18.56 6.49 -10.36
CA LEU A 77 18.94 6.38 -8.95
C LEU A 77 17.73 6.04 -8.07
N LEU A 78 16.57 6.66 -8.32
CA LEU A 78 15.32 6.33 -7.63
C LEU A 78 14.85 4.90 -7.94
N ALA A 79 14.97 4.45 -9.19
CA ALA A 79 14.61 3.08 -9.58
C ALA A 79 15.41 2.00 -8.85
N ASN A 80 16.58 2.37 -8.35
CA ASN A 80 17.57 1.50 -7.74
C ASN A 80 17.84 1.84 -6.27
N ALA A 81 17.08 2.77 -5.67
CA ALA A 81 17.28 3.24 -4.31
C ALA A 81 17.04 2.17 -3.25
N TYR A 82 16.22 1.15 -3.59
CA TYR A 82 15.86 0.05 -2.70
C TYR A 82 16.10 -1.29 -3.41
N PRO A 83 17.36 -1.78 -3.47
CA PRO A 83 17.71 -3.00 -4.17
C PRO A 83 16.99 -4.23 -3.60
N ALA A 84 16.49 -5.09 -4.50
CA ALA A 84 15.89 -6.36 -4.10
C ALA A 84 16.96 -7.34 -3.56
N PRO A 85 16.70 -8.05 -2.45
CA PRO A 85 17.61 -9.09 -1.97
C PRO A 85 17.90 -10.15 -3.04
N GLY A 86 19.17 -10.55 -3.17
CA GLY A 86 19.59 -11.56 -4.14
C GLY A 86 19.71 -11.07 -5.59
N CYS A 87 19.40 -9.79 -5.87
CA CYS A 87 19.65 -9.19 -7.16
C CYS A 87 21.04 -8.56 -7.26
N PRO A 88 21.62 -8.48 -8.47
CA PRO A 88 22.84 -7.71 -8.69
C PRO A 88 22.67 -6.28 -8.21
N ALA A 89 23.68 -5.76 -7.52
CA ALA A 89 23.70 -4.34 -7.18
C ALA A 89 23.69 -3.53 -8.49
N PRO A 90 22.86 -2.50 -8.60
CA PRO A 90 22.83 -1.65 -9.77
C PRO A 90 24.20 -0.96 -9.93
N SER A 91 24.95 -1.33 -10.96
CA SER A 91 26.25 -0.72 -11.26
C SER A 91 26.14 0.16 -12.49
N CYS A 92 26.39 1.46 -12.33
CA CYS A 92 26.54 2.36 -13.47
C CYS A 92 27.87 2.14 -14.21
N GLY A 93 28.86 1.55 -13.54
CA GLY A 93 30.25 1.53 -13.98
C GLY A 93 30.87 2.93 -13.98
N SER A 94 32.17 3.02 -13.77
CA SER A 94 32.87 4.31 -13.68
C SER A 94 32.96 5.05 -15.03
N ASP A 95 32.79 4.34 -16.15
CA ASP A 95 33.29 4.79 -17.45
C ASP A 95 32.24 5.31 -18.45
N ARG A 96 30.93 5.31 -18.17
CA ARG A 96 29.94 5.86 -19.14
C ARG A 96 28.67 6.44 -18.49
N HIS A 97 28.49 7.75 -18.63
CA HIS A 97 27.25 8.48 -18.32
C HIS A 97 26.09 8.15 -19.26
N ASP A 98 26.35 7.54 -20.43
CA ASP A 98 25.35 7.27 -21.47
C ASP A 98 24.75 5.87 -21.46
N LYS A 99 25.07 5.03 -20.46
CA LYS A 99 24.44 3.70 -20.37
C LYS A 99 22.95 3.83 -20.02
N PRO A 100 22.06 3.08 -20.68
CA PRO A 100 20.64 3.09 -20.36
C PRO A 100 20.41 2.54 -18.94
N CYS A 101 19.38 3.06 -18.28
CA CYS A 101 19.00 2.64 -16.95
C CYS A 101 18.51 1.20 -16.93
N THR A 102 19.06 0.41 -16.01
CA THR A 102 18.56 -0.92 -15.67
C THR A 102 18.02 -0.88 -14.25
N ALA A 103 16.75 -1.27 -14.09
CA ALA A 103 16.11 -1.48 -12.81
C ALA A 103 16.00 -2.98 -12.52
N TYR A 104 15.70 -3.32 -11.27
CA TYR A 104 15.58 -4.72 -10.82
C TYR A 104 14.20 -4.97 -10.20
N PRO A 105 13.14 -5.14 -11.02
CA PRO A 105 11.85 -5.59 -10.52
C PRO A 105 12.00 -6.91 -9.76
N SER A 106 11.26 -7.03 -8.67
CA SER A 106 11.22 -8.21 -7.81
C SER A 106 9.78 -8.66 -7.62
N ASN A 107 9.59 -9.97 -7.68
CA ASN A 107 8.34 -10.63 -7.36
C ASN A 107 8.23 -10.76 -5.84
N PRO A 108 7.25 -10.11 -5.20
CA PRO A 108 7.14 -10.06 -3.74
C PRO A 108 6.71 -11.38 -3.09
N VAL A 109 6.24 -12.34 -3.88
CA VAL A 109 5.78 -13.66 -3.42
C VAL A 109 6.91 -14.68 -3.45
N THR A 110 7.67 -14.71 -4.55
CA THR A 110 8.76 -15.69 -4.74
C THR A 110 10.12 -15.16 -4.30
N GLY A 111 10.27 -13.84 -4.17
CA GLY A 111 11.56 -13.17 -3.96
C GLY A 111 12.45 -13.15 -5.21
N ALA A 112 12.02 -13.74 -6.33
CA ALA A 112 12.76 -13.72 -7.57
C ALA A 112 12.83 -12.31 -8.14
N CYS A 113 13.95 -11.95 -8.74
CA CYS A 113 14.15 -10.65 -9.34
C CYS A 113 14.94 -10.78 -10.65
N ALA A 114 14.83 -9.78 -11.53
CA ALA A 114 15.49 -9.78 -12.83
C ALA A 114 15.81 -8.36 -13.27
N ALA A 115 16.81 -8.22 -14.15
CA ALA A 115 17.08 -6.94 -14.81
C ALA A 115 15.95 -6.57 -15.77
N GLY A 116 15.59 -5.29 -15.79
CA GLY A 116 14.55 -4.73 -16.66
C GLY A 116 14.82 -3.27 -17.00
N SER A 117 14.64 -2.89 -18.27
CA SER A 117 14.70 -1.49 -18.68
C SER A 117 13.45 -0.74 -18.21
N LEU A 118 13.61 0.54 -17.87
CA LEU A 118 12.45 1.41 -17.66
C LEU A 118 11.79 1.72 -19.01
N PHE A 119 10.47 1.79 -19.04
CA PHE A 119 9.69 2.14 -20.23
C PHE A 119 8.46 2.95 -19.83
N HIS A 120 7.97 3.77 -20.77
CA HIS A 120 6.75 4.53 -20.59
C HIS A 120 5.53 3.65 -20.85
N THR A 121 4.57 3.71 -19.93
CA THR A 121 3.31 3.00 -20.04
C THR A 121 2.18 3.83 -19.44
N ARG A 122 0.97 3.26 -19.43
CA ARG A 122 -0.26 3.95 -19.02
C ARG A 122 -0.98 3.12 -17.97
N PHE A 123 -1.47 3.80 -16.95
CA PHE A 123 -2.46 3.29 -16.01
C PHE A 123 -3.83 3.86 -16.40
N ALA A 124 -4.67 3.00 -16.97
CA ALA A 124 -6.03 3.31 -17.38
C ALA A 124 -6.98 3.08 -16.20
N ALA A 125 -7.68 4.13 -15.78
CA ALA A 125 -8.54 4.13 -14.61
C ALA A 125 -9.63 5.21 -14.73
N ASN A 126 -10.35 5.49 -13.65
CA ASN A 126 -11.31 6.59 -13.58
C ASN A 126 -10.80 7.65 -12.60
N THR A 127 -11.10 8.92 -12.85
CA THR A 127 -11.04 9.95 -11.82
C THR A 127 -12.20 9.79 -10.84
N THR A 128 -12.09 10.37 -9.65
CA THR A 128 -13.17 10.34 -8.65
C THR A 128 -13.31 11.66 -7.90
N ASP A 129 -14.54 11.96 -7.48
CA ASP A 129 -14.88 13.03 -6.54
C ASP A 129 -14.75 12.58 -5.06
N GLY A 130 -14.30 11.33 -4.85
CA GLY A 130 -14.18 10.67 -3.55
C GLY A 130 -15.14 9.49 -3.43
N ASN A 131 -16.35 9.58 -4.00
CA ASN A 131 -17.37 8.53 -3.82
C ASN A 131 -17.65 7.74 -5.09
N LYS A 132 -17.53 8.35 -6.28
CA LYS A 132 -17.91 7.72 -7.54
C LYS A 132 -16.90 7.99 -8.66
N PRO A 133 -16.85 7.13 -9.70
CA PRO A 133 -16.11 7.44 -10.90
C PRO A 133 -16.71 8.66 -11.61
N VAL A 134 -15.86 9.58 -12.07
CA VAL A 134 -16.26 10.82 -12.76
C VAL A 134 -15.96 10.74 -14.25
N SER A 135 -14.70 10.49 -14.62
CA SER A 135 -14.27 10.38 -16.02
C SER A 135 -13.16 9.34 -16.18
N GLU A 136 -13.02 8.76 -17.37
CA GLU A 136 -11.87 7.90 -17.68
C GLU A 136 -10.59 8.73 -17.78
N VAL A 137 -9.47 8.16 -17.33
CA VAL A 137 -8.14 8.80 -17.36
C VAL A 137 -7.06 7.78 -17.69
N ASN A 138 -6.09 8.20 -18.50
CA ASN A 138 -4.88 7.45 -18.80
C ASN A 138 -3.69 8.18 -18.15
N VAL A 139 -3.21 7.66 -17.02
CA VAL A 139 -2.08 8.25 -16.29
C VAL A 139 -0.79 7.69 -16.86
N GLY A 140 0.08 8.56 -17.39
CA GLY A 140 1.41 8.16 -17.83
C GLY A 140 2.29 7.78 -16.63
N VAL A 141 2.87 6.58 -16.66
CA VAL A 141 3.76 6.07 -15.62
C VAL A 141 5.00 5.42 -16.25
N LEU A 142 6.12 5.46 -15.53
CA LEU A 142 7.30 4.66 -15.78
C LEU A 142 7.18 3.33 -15.06
N ALA A 143 7.35 2.24 -15.80
CA ALA A 143 7.41 0.90 -15.26
C ALA A 143 8.74 0.22 -15.63
N ALA A 144 9.18 -0.75 -14.82
CA ALA A 144 10.28 -1.61 -15.19
C ALA A 144 9.77 -2.81 -16.01
N CYS A 145 10.46 -3.10 -17.11
CA CYS A 145 10.11 -4.20 -18.00
C CYS A 145 10.60 -5.54 -17.44
N ALA A 146 9.68 -6.42 -17.06
CA ALA A 146 10.00 -7.69 -16.43
C ALA A 146 9.87 -8.87 -17.42
N PRO A 147 10.76 -9.88 -17.34
CA PRO A 147 10.58 -11.12 -18.09
C PRO A 147 9.42 -11.94 -17.49
N SER A 148 8.69 -12.68 -18.34
CA SER A 148 7.50 -13.46 -17.93
C SER A 148 7.75 -14.46 -16.81
N LYS A 149 9.00 -14.91 -16.61
CA LYS A 149 9.38 -15.77 -15.47
C LYS A 149 9.09 -15.13 -14.09
N LEU A 150 9.07 -13.79 -14.01
CA LEU A 150 8.71 -13.08 -12.78
C LEU A 150 7.21 -13.11 -12.48
N LEU A 151 6.36 -13.60 -13.38
CA LEU A 151 4.93 -13.77 -13.12
C LEU A 151 4.60 -15.03 -12.30
N ALA A 152 5.58 -15.89 -12.04
CA ALA A 152 5.38 -17.09 -11.24
C ALA A 152 4.75 -16.74 -9.87
N SER A 153 3.72 -17.49 -9.48
CA SER A 153 2.96 -17.29 -8.24
C SER A 153 2.14 -15.98 -8.13
N LEU A 154 2.05 -15.17 -9.19
CA LEU A 154 1.11 -14.06 -9.26
C LEU A 154 -0.27 -14.55 -9.75
N PRO A 155 -1.35 -13.77 -9.52
CA PRO A 155 -2.69 -14.10 -10.00
C PRO A 155 -2.75 -14.27 -11.51
N ARG A 156 -3.68 -15.09 -11.99
CA ARG A 156 -3.92 -15.24 -13.43
C ARG A 156 -4.40 -13.92 -14.02
N GLY A 157 -3.87 -13.56 -15.19
CA GLY A 157 -4.15 -12.27 -15.84
C GLY A 157 -3.33 -11.09 -15.31
N SER A 158 -2.57 -11.28 -14.21
CA SER A 158 -1.62 -10.26 -13.77
C SER A 158 -0.35 -10.27 -14.62
N THR A 159 0.05 -9.09 -15.08
CA THR A 159 1.26 -8.87 -15.88
C THR A 159 2.40 -8.25 -15.08
N GLY A 160 2.15 -7.93 -13.80
CA GLY A 160 3.19 -7.52 -12.88
C GLY A 160 2.69 -6.98 -11.54
N VAL A 161 3.37 -5.98 -11.01
CA VAL A 161 3.15 -5.43 -9.67
C VAL A 161 3.10 -3.90 -9.70
N ALA A 162 2.11 -3.35 -9.02
CA ALA A 162 2.01 -1.94 -8.66
C ALA A 162 2.58 -1.75 -7.25
N GLY A 163 3.85 -1.36 -7.18
CA GLY A 163 4.47 -0.96 -5.93
C GLY A 163 3.83 0.31 -5.39
N LEU A 164 3.37 0.29 -4.13
CA LEU A 164 2.74 1.44 -3.47
C LEU A 164 3.59 2.03 -2.34
N ALA A 165 4.83 1.59 -2.17
CA ALA A 165 5.72 2.03 -1.09
C ALA A 165 6.05 3.53 -1.16
N ALA A 166 6.69 4.07 -0.12
CA ALA A 166 7.18 5.44 -0.07
C ALA A 166 8.46 5.62 -0.94
N SER A 167 8.29 5.50 -2.25
CA SER A 167 9.35 5.58 -3.27
C SER A 167 8.91 6.48 -4.43
N GLY A 168 9.85 7.21 -5.02
CA GLY A 168 9.56 8.16 -6.11
C GLY A 168 9.04 7.53 -7.40
N LEU A 169 9.24 6.22 -7.60
CA LEU A 169 8.72 5.45 -8.74
C LEU A 169 7.63 4.44 -8.35
N ALA A 170 7.11 4.51 -7.13
CA ALA A 170 5.88 3.80 -6.76
C ALA A 170 4.65 4.47 -7.39
N LEU A 171 3.59 3.70 -7.61
CA LEU A 171 2.39 4.16 -8.30
C LEU A 171 1.77 5.44 -7.67
N PRO A 172 1.63 5.58 -6.33
CA PRO A 172 1.05 6.78 -5.73
C PRO A 172 1.85 8.05 -6.05
N ALA A 173 3.18 7.98 -5.99
CA ALA A 173 4.05 9.12 -6.29
C ALA A 173 4.00 9.51 -7.77
N GLN A 174 3.94 8.52 -8.66
CA GLN A 174 3.80 8.76 -10.10
C GLN A 174 2.45 9.39 -10.44
N VAL A 175 1.34 8.87 -9.88
CA VAL A 175 0.00 9.47 -10.04
C VAL A 175 -0.03 10.90 -9.49
N ALA A 176 0.54 11.14 -8.31
CA ALA A 176 0.64 12.48 -7.72
C ALA A 176 1.31 13.47 -8.67
N SER A 177 2.45 13.10 -9.25
CA SER A 177 3.18 13.96 -10.19
C SER A 177 2.43 14.18 -11.52
N ALA A 178 1.82 13.12 -12.08
CA ALA A 178 1.19 13.17 -13.40
C ALA A 178 -0.18 13.86 -13.37
N GLN A 179 -0.96 13.65 -12.30
CA GLN A 179 -2.30 14.22 -12.14
C GLN A 179 -2.31 15.50 -11.29
N LYS A 180 -1.16 15.92 -10.74
CA LYS A 180 -1.02 17.09 -9.84
C LYS A 180 -1.88 16.98 -8.59
N VAL A 181 -1.95 15.77 -8.04
CA VAL A 181 -2.68 15.42 -6.81
C VAL A 181 -1.70 15.10 -5.68
N ALA A 182 -2.21 14.88 -4.47
CA ALA A 182 -1.35 14.63 -3.31
C ALA A 182 -0.62 13.27 -3.43
N ASN A 183 0.60 13.18 -2.88
CA ASN A 183 1.30 11.91 -2.69
C ASN A 183 0.70 11.15 -1.50
N ARG A 184 -0.49 10.62 -1.74
CA ARG A 184 -1.38 10.00 -0.75
C ARG A 184 -2.28 9.00 -1.45
N PHE A 185 -2.58 7.89 -0.80
CA PHE A 185 -3.52 6.92 -1.35
C PHE A 185 -4.40 6.29 -0.27
N LEU A 186 -5.56 5.82 -0.69
CA LEU A 186 -6.53 5.14 0.13
C LEU A 186 -6.68 3.70 -0.36
N LEU A 187 -6.73 2.75 0.58
CA LEU A 187 -7.07 1.35 0.31
C LEU A 187 -8.29 0.94 1.15
N CYS A 188 -9.21 0.23 0.51
CA CYS A 188 -10.26 -0.55 1.14
C CYS A 188 -10.19 -1.96 0.54
N LEU A 189 -9.45 -2.86 1.21
CA LEU A 189 -9.23 -4.21 0.71
C LEU A 189 -10.46 -5.09 0.95
N PRO A 190 -10.98 -5.79 -0.07
CA PRO A 190 -12.19 -6.58 0.05
C PRO A 190 -11.90 -7.99 0.57
N THR A 191 -12.84 -8.53 1.34
CA THR A 191 -12.93 -9.98 1.59
C THR A 191 -13.46 -10.73 0.36
N GLY A 192 -14.32 -10.07 -0.43
CA GLY A 192 -14.86 -10.51 -1.71
C GLY A 192 -15.57 -9.34 -2.43
N GLY A 193 -15.84 -9.47 -3.72
CA GLY A 193 -16.33 -8.34 -4.54
C GLY A 193 -15.28 -7.27 -4.80
N PRO A 194 -15.63 -6.18 -5.52
CA PRO A 194 -14.69 -5.11 -5.84
C PRO A 194 -14.48 -4.20 -4.62
N GLY A 195 -13.26 -4.14 -4.10
CA GLY A 195 -12.81 -3.13 -3.15
C GLY A 195 -12.36 -1.85 -3.85
N VAL A 196 -11.68 -0.96 -3.12
CA VAL A 196 -11.39 0.40 -3.59
C VAL A 196 -9.92 0.78 -3.36
N ALA A 197 -9.30 1.35 -4.39
CA ALA A 197 -8.04 2.07 -4.30
C ALA A 197 -8.19 3.48 -4.90
N ILE A 198 -7.82 4.52 -4.14
CA ILE A 198 -7.84 5.92 -4.61
C ILE A 198 -6.45 6.53 -4.47
N PHE A 199 -5.90 7.08 -5.54
CA PHE A 199 -4.59 7.72 -5.58
C PHE A 199 -4.75 9.22 -5.78
N GLY A 200 -4.25 10.05 -4.85
CA GLY A 200 -4.29 11.51 -4.97
C GLY A 200 -4.91 12.25 -3.79
N GLY A 201 -5.36 11.54 -2.76
CA GLY A 201 -5.96 12.16 -1.57
C GLY A 201 -7.36 12.71 -1.82
N GLY A 202 -7.60 13.95 -1.39
CA GLY A 202 -8.95 14.52 -1.25
C GLY A 202 -9.58 14.23 0.11
N PRO A 203 -10.86 14.59 0.31
CA PRO A 203 -11.62 14.19 1.49
C PRO A 203 -11.71 12.67 1.56
N VAL A 204 -11.54 12.09 2.76
CA VAL A 204 -11.75 10.65 2.95
C VAL A 204 -13.24 10.35 2.71
N PRO A 205 -13.57 9.41 1.81
CA PRO A 205 -14.95 9.08 1.49
C PRO A 205 -15.64 8.31 2.61
N TRP A 206 -16.96 8.14 2.45
CA TRP A 206 -17.84 7.46 3.39
C TRP A 206 -17.77 8.02 4.82
N PRO A 207 -18.07 9.32 5.01
CA PRO A 207 -17.97 9.97 6.33
C PRO A 207 -18.81 9.26 7.41
N GLN A 208 -19.88 8.56 7.05
CA GLN A 208 -20.64 7.73 7.98
C GLN A 208 -19.82 6.63 8.68
N PHE A 209 -18.66 6.26 8.12
CA PHE A 209 -17.71 5.30 8.67
C PHE A 209 -16.34 5.94 9.00
N THR A 210 -16.00 7.09 8.40
CA THR A 210 -14.65 7.67 8.44
C THR A 210 -14.58 9.05 9.10
N GLN A 211 -15.70 9.65 9.53
CA GLN A 211 -15.71 10.99 10.15
C GLN A 211 -14.81 11.08 11.39
N SER A 212 -14.71 10.00 12.17
CA SER A 212 -13.86 9.89 13.35
C SER A 212 -12.64 9.01 13.11
N MET A 213 -12.12 8.97 11.88
CA MET A 213 -10.94 8.16 11.53
C MET A 213 -9.75 8.50 12.44
N PRO A 214 -9.25 7.51 13.21
CA PRO A 214 -8.04 7.69 13.99
C PRO A 214 -6.81 7.71 13.08
N TYR A 215 -5.76 8.40 13.53
CA TYR A 215 -4.49 8.50 12.80
C TYR A 215 -3.31 8.11 13.68
N THR A 216 -2.36 7.41 13.09
CA THR A 216 -1.06 7.10 13.71
C THR A 216 0.08 7.61 12.81
N PRO A 217 1.23 8.04 13.37
CA PRO A 217 2.37 8.47 12.55
C PRO A 217 2.92 7.34 11.66
N LEU A 218 3.23 7.68 10.41
CA LEU A 218 4.05 6.83 9.54
C LEU A 218 5.53 7.06 9.88
N VAL A 219 6.25 5.97 10.10
CA VAL A 219 7.67 5.96 10.46
C VAL A 219 8.50 5.57 9.24
N THR A 220 9.42 6.44 8.84
CA THR A 220 10.43 6.11 7.82
C THR A 220 11.58 5.35 8.46
N LYS A 221 11.95 4.19 7.88
CA LYS A 221 13.15 3.44 8.28
C LYS A 221 14.23 3.54 7.21
N GLY A 222 15.47 3.78 7.65
CA GLY A 222 16.63 3.83 6.76
C GLY A 222 16.75 2.55 5.95
N GLY A 223 16.90 2.67 4.63
CA GLY A 223 17.03 1.53 3.72
C GLY A 223 15.74 0.77 3.40
N SER A 224 14.56 1.23 3.85
CA SER A 224 13.28 0.61 3.53
C SER A 224 12.27 1.63 3.01
N PRO A 225 11.59 1.36 1.88
CA PRO A 225 10.51 2.20 1.38
C PRO A 225 9.16 1.86 2.02
N ALA A 226 9.07 0.81 2.84
CA ALA A 226 7.81 0.29 3.35
C ALA A 226 7.16 1.23 4.37
N HIS A 227 5.87 1.03 4.59
CA HIS A 227 5.08 1.78 5.57
C HIS A 227 5.19 1.13 6.94
N TYR A 228 5.75 1.87 7.90
CA TYR A 228 5.84 1.44 9.29
C TYR A 228 4.98 2.32 10.19
N ILE A 229 4.43 1.71 11.23
CA ILE A 229 3.73 2.37 12.33
C ILE A 229 4.25 1.82 13.66
N SER A 230 3.85 2.44 14.76
CA SER A 230 4.27 2.06 16.10
C SER A 230 3.09 1.52 16.90
N ALA A 231 3.26 0.33 17.48
CA ALA A 231 2.37 -0.20 18.50
C ALA A 231 3.05 -0.08 19.86
N ARG A 232 2.32 0.34 20.89
CA ARG A 232 2.80 0.46 22.27
C ARG A 232 2.59 -0.83 23.05
N PHE A 233 1.49 -1.52 22.78
CA PHE A 233 1.19 -2.82 23.36
C PHE A 233 0.20 -3.59 22.49
N ILE A 234 0.13 -4.90 22.74
CA ILE A 234 -0.81 -5.83 22.14
C ILE A 234 -1.73 -6.33 23.26
N GLU A 235 -3.02 -6.39 23.00
CA GLU A 235 -4.02 -7.01 23.86
C GLU A 235 -4.69 -8.18 23.14
N VAL A 236 -5.02 -9.21 23.91
CA VAL A 236 -5.88 -10.32 23.48
C VAL A 236 -7.07 -10.37 24.43
N GLY A 237 -8.26 -10.10 23.89
CA GLY A 237 -9.44 -9.81 24.70
C GLY A 237 -9.20 -8.51 25.48
N ASP A 238 -9.15 -8.63 26.81
CA ASP A 238 -8.87 -7.54 27.74
C ASP A 238 -7.52 -7.72 28.46
N THR A 239 -6.69 -8.66 28.00
CA THR A 239 -5.40 -8.99 28.63
C THR A 239 -4.24 -8.54 27.77
N ARG A 240 -3.36 -7.72 28.35
CA ARG A 240 -2.12 -7.28 27.69
C ARG A 240 -1.14 -8.44 27.54
N VAL A 241 -0.61 -8.61 26.33
CA VAL A 241 0.39 -9.63 26.02
C VAL A 241 1.73 -9.26 26.67
N PRO A 242 2.33 -10.14 27.49
CA PRO A 242 3.58 -9.87 28.18
C PRO A 242 4.77 -10.04 27.23
N VAL A 243 5.10 -8.98 26.49
CA VAL A 243 6.31 -8.90 25.65
C VAL A 243 7.47 -8.28 26.41
N SER A 244 8.70 -8.65 26.05
CA SER A 244 9.92 -8.05 26.63
C SER A 244 9.96 -6.53 26.42
N GLU A 245 10.64 -5.82 27.33
CA GLU A 245 10.89 -4.39 27.17
C GLU A 245 11.62 -4.10 25.84
N GLY A 246 11.18 -3.09 25.11
CA GLY A 246 11.74 -2.75 23.80
C GLY A 246 11.34 -3.68 22.65
N ALA A 247 10.57 -4.75 22.89
CA ALA A 247 10.09 -5.63 21.82
C ALA A 247 9.25 -4.87 20.79
N LEU A 248 8.37 -3.97 21.27
CA LEU A 248 7.57 -3.07 20.44
C LEU A 248 8.23 -1.69 20.39
N ALA A 249 9.15 -1.52 19.45
CA ALA A 249 9.85 -0.25 19.22
C ALA A 249 9.13 0.65 18.19
N THR A 250 9.55 1.91 18.10
CA THR A 250 9.07 2.86 17.07
C THR A 250 9.25 2.29 15.66
N GLY A 251 8.19 2.32 14.86
CA GLY A 251 8.19 1.68 13.53
C GLY A 251 8.32 0.15 13.58
N GLY A 252 7.93 -0.47 14.69
CA GLY A 252 7.97 -1.91 14.92
C GLY A 252 6.90 -2.69 14.16
N VAL A 253 5.90 -2.02 13.58
CA VAL A 253 4.83 -2.66 12.80
C VAL A 253 4.94 -2.24 11.34
N MET A 254 4.97 -3.21 10.41
CA MET A 254 5.02 -2.96 8.96
C MET A 254 3.70 -3.39 8.30
N LEU A 255 3.23 -2.64 7.31
CA LEU A 255 2.09 -3.05 6.49
C LEU A 255 2.55 -3.87 5.27
N SER A 256 1.84 -4.93 4.92
CA SER A 256 2.15 -5.78 3.77
C SER A 256 0.93 -6.40 3.12
N THR A 257 0.87 -6.35 1.79
CA THR A 257 -0.14 -7.03 0.96
C THR A 257 0.42 -8.32 0.32
N ARG A 258 1.62 -8.76 0.73
CA ARG A 258 2.32 -9.93 0.17
C ARG A 258 1.82 -11.25 0.72
N LEU A 259 1.25 -11.21 1.92
CA LEU A 259 0.75 -12.37 2.65
C LEU A 259 -0.63 -12.04 3.21
N PRO A 260 -1.56 -13.01 3.26
CA PRO A 260 -2.86 -12.79 3.86
C PRO A 260 -2.81 -12.79 5.40
N TYR A 261 -1.75 -13.33 6.00
CA TYR A 261 -1.57 -13.45 7.45
C TYR A 261 -0.49 -12.52 7.99
N ALA A 262 -0.56 -12.25 9.29
CA ALA A 262 0.45 -11.47 9.98
C ALA A 262 1.68 -12.31 10.33
N LEU A 263 2.86 -11.72 10.18
CA LEU A 263 4.12 -12.30 10.68
C LEU A 263 4.51 -11.63 11.99
N LEU A 264 4.89 -12.44 12.98
CA LEU A 264 5.32 -11.96 14.29
C LEU A 264 6.76 -12.40 14.57
N ARG A 265 7.58 -11.47 15.06
CA ARG A 265 8.93 -11.80 15.52
C ARG A 265 8.85 -12.77 16.72
N PRO A 266 9.78 -13.71 16.90
CA PRO A 266 9.63 -14.77 17.91
C PRO A 266 9.33 -14.31 19.35
N ASP A 267 9.89 -13.18 19.79
CA ASP A 267 9.66 -12.55 21.10
C ASP A 267 8.24 -11.98 21.28
N VAL A 268 7.52 -11.75 20.18
CA VAL A 268 6.11 -11.33 20.17
C VAL A 268 5.17 -12.49 19.87
N TYR A 269 5.59 -13.43 19.02
CA TYR A 269 4.79 -14.60 18.65
C TYR A 269 4.51 -15.53 19.84
N ARG A 270 5.56 -15.90 20.59
CA ARG A 270 5.46 -16.90 21.67
C ARG A 270 4.54 -16.47 22.84
N PRO A 271 4.57 -15.22 23.33
CA PRO A 271 3.64 -14.79 24.37
C PRO A 271 2.21 -14.53 23.85
N LEU A 272 2.00 -14.45 22.52
CA LEU A 272 0.67 -14.25 21.94
C LEU A 272 -0.14 -15.54 22.03
N THR A 273 -0.81 -15.77 23.16
CA THR A 273 -1.70 -16.90 23.36
C THR A 273 -3.14 -16.52 23.01
N LEU A 274 -3.73 -17.22 22.05
CA LEU A 274 -5.17 -17.13 21.78
C LEU A 274 -5.88 -18.22 22.57
N GLY A 275 -6.68 -17.82 23.57
CA GLY A 275 -7.46 -18.76 24.38
C GLY A 275 -8.57 -19.46 23.57
N ASN A 276 -8.80 -20.73 23.86
CA ASN A 276 -9.92 -21.50 23.30
C ASN A 276 -11.09 -21.49 24.30
N ASN A 277 -12.31 -21.19 23.85
CA ASN A 277 -13.50 -21.16 24.71
C ASN A 277 -14.31 -22.46 24.58
N LEU A 278 -15.11 -22.83 25.59
CA LEU A 278 -15.92 -24.06 25.62
C LEU A 278 -16.92 -24.22 24.45
N GLY A 279 -17.20 -23.15 23.69
CA GLY A 279 -18.17 -23.13 22.58
C GLY A 279 -17.58 -23.28 21.17
N GLY A 280 -16.30 -23.62 21.01
CA GLY A 280 -15.60 -23.62 19.70
C GLY A 280 -14.99 -22.25 19.37
N TYR A 281 -14.82 -21.92 18.08
CA TYR A 281 -14.10 -20.72 17.60
C TYR A 281 -14.78 -19.37 17.96
N SER A 282 -14.84 -19.04 19.24
CA SER A 282 -14.99 -17.68 19.75
C SER A 282 -13.57 -17.16 19.97
N VAL A 283 -12.98 -16.65 18.89
CA VAL A 283 -11.59 -16.18 18.88
C VAL A 283 -11.56 -14.79 19.51
N PRO A 284 -10.74 -14.57 20.56
CA PRO A 284 -10.67 -13.28 21.21
C PRO A 284 -10.25 -12.20 20.21
N ASN A 285 -10.73 -10.99 20.41
CA ASN A 285 -10.22 -9.83 19.68
C ASN A 285 -8.73 -9.69 19.98
N VAL A 286 -7.97 -9.27 18.97
CA VAL A 286 -6.56 -8.89 19.13
C VAL A 286 -6.45 -7.41 18.79
N GLN A 287 -5.93 -6.61 19.71
CA GLN A 287 -5.86 -5.16 19.56
C GLN A 287 -4.41 -4.70 19.58
N LEU A 288 -4.03 -3.85 18.62
CA LEU A 288 -2.78 -3.10 18.69
C LEU A 288 -3.08 -1.68 19.13
N ALA A 289 -2.58 -1.30 20.30
CA ALA A 289 -2.65 0.09 20.73
C ALA A 289 -1.55 0.89 20.03
N LEU A 290 -1.96 1.71 19.06
CA LEU A 290 -1.03 2.46 18.22
C LEU A 290 -0.60 3.78 18.90
N ASP A 291 0.48 4.35 18.41
CA ASP A 291 0.85 5.74 18.73
C ASP A 291 -0.16 6.72 18.11
N GLY A 292 -0.39 7.86 18.76
CA GLY A 292 -1.24 8.94 18.23
C GLY A 292 -2.65 9.06 18.83
N GLY A 293 -3.03 8.21 19.78
CA GLY A 293 -4.33 8.32 20.46
C GLY A 293 -4.65 7.17 21.43
N SER A 294 -5.91 7.07 21.84
CA SER A 294 -6.45 5.91 22.59
C SER A 294 -7.00 4.82 21.68
N ASP A 295 -7.12 5.08 20.38
CA ASP A 295 -7.69 4.15 19.41
C ASP A 295 -6.78 2.95 19.16
N THR A 296 -7.40 1.81 18.90
CA THR A 296 -6.71 0.53 18.68
C THR A 296 -7.02 -0.02 17.30
N TRP A 297 -6.01 -0.63 16.68
CA TRP A 297 -6.24 -1.50 15.52
C TRP A 297 -6.82 -2.82 16.03
N THR A 298 -8.15 -2.91 16.02
CA THR A 298 -8.86 -4.10 16.51
C THR A 298 -9.01 -5.13 15.39
N MET A 299 -8.57 -6.36 15.63
CA MET A 299 -8.74 -7.54 14.79
C MET A 299 -9.76 -8.48 15.45
N THR A 300 -10.82 -8.84 14.73
CA THR A 300 -11.79 -9.86 15.18
C THR A 300 -11.51 -11.19 14.49
N GLY A 301 -12.34 -12.20 14.71
CA GLY A 301 -12.24 -13.50 14.03
C GLY A 301 -12.10 -13.42 12.49
N LYS A 302 -12.69 -12.42 11.84
CA LYS A 302 -12.54 -12.19 10.38
C LYS A 302 -11.10 -11.84 9.97
N ASN A 303 -10.34 -11.23 10.86
CA ASN A 303 -8.99 -10.75 10.63
C ASN A 303 -7.92 -11.65 11.29
N SER A 304 -8.32 -12.49 12.25
CA SER A 304 -7.45 -13.37 13.04
C SER A 304 -7.59 -14.85 12.71
N MET A 305 -8.55 -15.24 11.86
CA MET A 305 -8.71 -16.61 11.33
C MET A 305 -8.83 -16.65 9.81
N VAL A 306 -8.39 -17.76 9.21
CA VAL A 306 -8.60 -18.08 7.80
C VAL A 306 -9.07 -19.52 7.64
N ASP A 307 -10.08 -19.73 6.80
CA ASP A 307 -10.52 -21.05 6.38
C ASP A 307 -9.52 -21.63 5.37
N VAL A 308 -8.83 -22.70 5.76
CA VAL A 308 -7.83 -23.35 4.89
C VAL A 308 -8.42 -24.49 4.06
N LYS A 309 -9.48 -25.12 4.58
CA LYS A 309 -10.30 -26.14 3.90
C LYS A 309 -11.62 -26.33 4.65
N PRO A 310 -12.64 -26.99 4.06
CA PRO A 310 -13.89 -27.26 4.75
C PRO A 310 -13.66 -27.93 6.12
N GLY A 311 -14.21 -27.32 7.17
CA GLY A 311 -14.08 -27.80 8.55
C GLY A 311 -12.72 -27.54 9.23
N THR A 312 -11.84 -26.71 8.66
CA THR A 312 -10.57 -26.34 9.29
C THR A 312 -10.27 -24.85 9.11
N ALA A 313 -10.19 -24.13 10.22
CA ALA A 313 -9.74 -22.74 10.28
C ALA A 313 -8.43 -22.63 11.06
N CYS A 314 -7.52 -21.78 10.57
CA CYS A 314 -6.22 -21.51 11.17
C CYS A 314 -6.12 -20.07 11.65
N VAL A 315 -5.40 -19.86 12.74
CA VAL A 315 -5.01 -18.53 13.21
C VAL A 315 -4.05 -17.89 12.20
N VAL A 316 -4.26 -16.62 11.85
CA VAL A 316 -3.42 -15.89 10.88
C VAL A 316 -2.30 -15.06 11.53
N PHE A 317 -1.69 -15.59 12.58
CA PHE A 317 -0.44 -15.11 13.15
C PHE A 317 0.62 -16.21 13.00
N VAL A 318 1.71 -15.90 12.31
CA VAL A 318 2.77 -16.86 11.97
C VAL A 318 4.12 -16.36 12.47
N GLU A 319 4.91 -17.23 13.09
CA GLU A 319 6.27 -16.88 13.55
C GLU A 319 7.20 -16.60 12.35
N MET A 320 7.95 -15.50 12.43
CA MET A 320 9.01 -15.20 11.45
C MET A 320 10.12 -16.26 11.53
N LYS A 321 10.50 -16.81 10.36
CA LYS A 321 11.67 -17.69 10.24
C LYS A 321 12.91 -16.89 9.85
N GLY A 322 14.07 -17.30 10.35
CA GLY A 322 15.36 -16.66 10.02
C GLY A 322 15.58 -15.29 10.68
N VAL A 323 14.75 -14.93 11.66
CA VAL A 323 14.87 -13.71 12.48
C VAL A 323 14.99 -14.14 13.94
N GLU A 324 15.99 -13.63 14.64
CA GLU A 324 16.17 -13.92 16.07
C GLU A 324 15.16 -13.16 16.93
N ALA A 325 14.82 -13.74 18.08
CA ALA A 325 13.98 -13.09 19.08
C ALA A 325 14.64 -11.77 19.54
N GLY A 326 13.90 -10.67 19.49
CA GLY A 326 14.41 -9.36 19.91
C GLY A 326 15.32 -8.65 18.91
N ASP A 327 15.49 -9.16 17.67
CA ASP A 327 16.23 -8.44 16.63
C ASP A 327 15.49 -7.15 16.23
N GLY A 328 15.97 -6.01 16.75
CA GLY A 328 15.40 -4.69 16.52
C GLY A 328 15.50 -4.18 15.07
N ARG A 329 16.27 -4.86 14.20
CA ARG A 329 16.32 -4.53 12.76
C ARG A 329 15.08 -5.04 12.03
N ALA A 330 14.51 -6.16 12.48
CA ALA A 330 13.28 -6.69 11.95
C ALA A 330 12.05 -6.01 12.60
N PRO A 331 10.94 -5.84 11.87
CA PRO A 331 9.69 -5.45 12.49
C PRO A 331 9.25 -6.52 13.50
N ALA A 332 8.66 -6.08 14.60
CA ALA A 332 8.03 -6.94 15.59
C ALA A 332 6.76 -7.61 15.02
N VAL A 333 6.02 -6.85 14.19
CA VAL A 333 4.76 -7.27 13.54
C VAL A 333 4.79 -6.86 12.08
N ILE A 334 4.39 -7.76 11.18
CA ILE A 334 4.01 -7.42 9.80
C ILE A 334 2.53 -7.73 9.68
N LEU A 335 1.69 -6.71 9.48
CA LEU A 335 0.27 -6.87 9.20
C LEU A 335 0.09 -7.27 7.74
N GLY A 336 -0.60 -8.38 7.51
CA GLY A 336 -0.94 -8.92 6.21
C GLY A 336 -2.27 -8.39 5.67
N GLY A 337 -2.66 -8.91 4.51
CA GLY A 337 -3.88 -8.54 3.79
C GLY A 337 -5.15 -8.71 4.63
N ALA A 338 -5.36 -9.86 5.28
CA ALA A 338 -6.59 -10.10 6.04
C ALA A 338 -6.73 -9.19 7.27
N GLN A 339 -5.62 -8.65 7.81
CA GLN A 339 -5.67 -7.67 8.90
C GLN A 339 -6.06 -6.28 8.41
N MET A 340 -5.91 -6.00 7.11
CA MET A 340 -6.25 -4.75 6.43
C MET A 340 -7.60 -4.81 5.69
N GLU A 341 -8.18 -6.01 5.51
CA GLU A 341 -9.51 -6.20 4.92
C GLU A 341 -10.61 -5.55 5.76
N ASP A 342 -11.55 -4.91 5.07
CA ASP A 342 -12.66 -4.15 5.66
C ASP A 342 -12.21 -2.99 6.57
N PHE A 343 -11.03 -2.44 6.29
CA PHE A 343 -10.59 -1.14 6.79
C PHE A 343 -10.50 -0.13 5.65
N VAL A 344 -10.93 1.10 5.92
CA VAL A 344 -10.54 2.25 5.11
C VAL A 344 -9.19 2.74 5.64
N LEU A 345 -8.14 2.54 4.84
CA LEU A 345 -6.78 2.92 5.17
C LEU A 345 -6.38 4.15 4.35
N ASP A 346 -6.01 5.22 5.03
CA ASP A 346 -5.56 6.48 4.43
C ASP A 346 -4.06 6.68 4.63
N ILE A 347 -3.26 6.37 3.62
CA ILE A 347 -1.81 6.45 3.66
C ILE A 347 -1.38 7.82 3.13
N ASP A 348 -1.11 8.75 4.03
CA ASP A 348 -0.73 10.13 3.71
C ASP A 348 0.78 10.31 3.93
N MET A 349 1.55 10.22 2.83
CA MET A 349 3.01 10.38 2.86
C MET A 349 3.45 11.84 2.99
N GLU A 350 2.59 12.80 2.67
CA GLU A 350 2.88 14.23 2.84
C GLU A 350 2.80 14.62 4.31
N LYS A 351 1.72 14.20 5.00
CA LYS A 351 1.53 14.42 6.44
C LYS A 351 2.19 13.35 7.32
N LYS A 352 2.79 12.32 6.70
CA LYS A 352 3.46 11.20 7.37
C LYS A 352 2.57 10.54 8.43
N ARG A 353 1.36 10.16 8.03
CA ARG A 353 0.38 9.52 8.92
C ARG A 353 -0.46 8.49 8.18
N LEU A 354 -0.92 7.49 8.92
CA LEU A 354 -1.87 6.47 8.48
C LEU A 354 -3.18 6.71 9.21
N GLY A 355 -4.24 6.98 8.45
CA GLY A 355 -5.61 6.90 8.94
C GLY A 355 -6.14 5.48 8.83
N PHE A 356 -6.88 4.99 9.82
CA PHE A 356 -7.39 3.62 9.83
C PHE A 356 -8.79 3.53 10.42
N SER A 357 -9.81 3.34 9.57
CA SER A 357 -11.20 3.16 10.00
C SER A 357 -11.66 1.74 9.74
N ARG A 358 -11.92 0.98 10.81
CA ARG A 358 -12.55 -0.33 10.71
C ARG A 358 -14.01 -0.19 10.31
N LEU A 359 -14.44 -0.87 9.26
CA LEU A 359 -15.84 -0.84 8.85
C LEU A 359 -16.73 -1.64 9.81
N PRO A 360 -17.98 -1.20 10.06
CA PRO A 360 -18.95 -1.95 10.84
C PRO A 360 -19.26 -3.33 10.26
N HIS A 361 -19.66 -4.29 11.11
CA HIS A 361 -19.88 -5.68 10.73
C HIS A 361 -20.90 -5.91 9.60
N PHE A 362 -21.84 -4.97 9.39
CA PHE A 362 -22.90 -5.03 8.38
C PHE A 362 -22.47 -4.50 7.01
N THR A 363 -21.24 -3.98 6.88
CA THR A 363 -20.67 -3.52 5.62
C THR A 363 -19.24 -4.06 5.47
N GLY A 364 -18.63 -3.82 4.31
CA GLY A 364 -17.27 -4.19 4.00
C GLY A 364 -16.78 -3.38 2.80
N CYS A 365 -15.53 -3.60 2.39
CA CYS A 365 -14.98 -2.89 1.23
C CYS A 365 -15.56 -3.40 -0.09
N GLY A 366 -16.04 -4.65 -0.13
CA GLY A 366 -16.62 -5.26 -1.31
C GLY A 366 -17.94 -4.59 -1.74
N GLY A 367 -17.91 -3.86 -2.85
CA GLY A 367 -19.07 -3.15 -3.41
C GLY A 367 -19.41 -1.82 -2.73
N LEU A 368 -18.46 -1.25 -1.96
CA LEU A 368 -18.58 0.04 -1.29
C LEU A 368 -18.39 1.23 -2.24
#